data_AF-C0QTM7-F1
#
_entry.id   AF-C0QTM7-F1
#
_cell.length_a   1.000
_cell.length_b   1.000
_cell.length_c   1.000
_cell.angle_alpha   90.00
_cell.angle_beta   90.00
_cell.angle_gamma   90.00
#
_symmetry.space_group_name_H-M   'P 1'
#
loop_
_entity.id
_entity.type
_entity.pdbx_description
1 polymer ?
#
loop_
_entity_poly.entity_id
_entity_poly.type
_entity_poly.pdbx_seq_one_letter_code
_entity_poly.pdbx_strand_id
1 'polypeptide(L)'
;MNVKSRKVRKNITLSKEAEEKLKELAKIEKKSQSELIEELINEVYKEIEKKKKLEALKRIIENRKYFEGIDPNITIQKIKEQMGSEL
;
A
#
# COMPACT_ATOMS: atom_id res chain seq x y z
N MET A 1 19.29 -0.42 -14.18
CA MET A 1 19.85 -1.28 -13.12
C MET A 1 18.90 -2.44 -12.90
N ASN A 2 19.32 -3.67 -13.22
CA ASN A 2 18.50 -4.86 -13.04
C ASN A 2 18.57 -5.28 -11.56
N VAL A 3 17.77 -4.63 -10.71
CA VAL A 3 17.73 -4.94 -9.28
C VAL A 3 16.98 -6.26 -9.13
N LYS A 4 17.65 -7.39 -9.37
CA LYS A 4 17.20 -8.67 -8.80
C LYS A 4 17.10 -8.43 -7.30
N SER A 5 15.88 -8.33 -6.77
CA SER A 5 15.65 -8.21 -5.33
C SER A 5 16.40 -9.37 -4.66
N ARG A 6 17.30 -9.06 -3.72
CA ARG A 6 17.99 -10.10 -2.97
C ARG A 6 16.94 -10.84 -2.15
N LYS A 7 16.68 -12.11 -2.48
CA LYS A 7 15.78 -12.96 -1.68
C LYS A 7 16.36 -13.13 -0.27
N VAL A 8 15.54 -12.89 0.74
CA VAL A 8 15.90 -13.05 2.16
C VAL A 8 15.30 -14.36 2.66
N ARG A 9 16.12 -15.28 3.18
CA ARG A 9 15.63 -16.52 3.79
C ARG A 9 14.89 -16.21 5.09
N LYS A 10 13.70 -16.78 5.23
CA LYS A 10 12.88 -16.69 6.45
C LYS A 10 12.55 -18.09 6.93
N ASN A 11 12.56 -18.27 8.24
CA ASN A 11 11.99 -19.44 8.90
C ASN A 11 10.63 -19.03 9.45
N ILE A 12 9.59 -19.80 9.15
CA ILE A 12 8.21 -19.53 9.56
C ILE A 12 7.66 -20.74 10.30
N THR A 13 6.84 -20.48 11.31
CA THR A 13 6.12 -21.52 12.04
C THR A 13 4.67 -21.50 11.58
N LEU A 14 4.17 -22.64 11.14
CA LEU A 14 2.80 -22.82 10.66
C LEU A 14 2.13 -23.93 11.46
N SER A 15 0.81 -23.85 11.61
CA SER A 15 0.05 -25.01 12.06
C SER A 15 0.12 -26.12 11.02
N LYS A 16 -0.06 -27.37 11.44
CA LYS A 16 -0.06 -28.52 10.52
C LYS A 16 -1.07 -28.37 9.39
N GLU A 17 -2.28 -27.93 9.73
CA GLU A 17 -3.34 -27.67 8.74
C GLU A 17 -2.95 -26.58 7.73
N ALA A 18 -2.27 -25.52 8.18
CA ALA A 18 -1.81 -24.46 7.28
C ALA A 18 -0.69 -24.92 6.36
N GLU A 19 0.22 -25.79 6.83
CA GLU A 19 1.25 -26.40 5.98
C GLU A 19 0.64 -27.29 4.89
N GLU A 20 -0.34 -28.12 5.25
CA GLU A 20 -1.03 -29.01 4.31
C GLU A 20 -1.74 -28.20 3.22
N LYS A 21 -2.50 -27.17 3.61
CA LYS A 21 -3.16 -26.24 2.66
C LYS A 21 -2.15 -25.50 1.78
N LEU A 22 -1.05 -25.00 2.35
CA LEU A 22 -0.02 -24.30 1.58
C LEU A 22 0.61 -25.23 0.53
N LYS A 23 0.85 -26.49 0.89
CA LYS A 23 1.41 -27.50 -0.01
C LYS A 23 0.44 -27.86 -1.14
N GLU A 24 -0.84 -27.99 -0.85
CA GLU A 24 -1.87 -28.21 -1.87
C GLU A 24 -1.98 -27.01 -2.82
N LEU A 25 -2.07 -25.80 -2.30
CA LEU A 25 -2.12 -24.58 -3.10
C LEU A 25 -0.89 -24.44 -4.00
N ALA A 26 0.30 -24.68 -3.47
CA ALA A 26 1.54 -24.64 -4.25
C ALA A 26 1.54 -25.65 -5.41
N LYS A 27 0.96 -26.84 -5.21
CA LYS A 27 0.79 -27.84 -6.28
C LYS A 27 -0.20 -27.38 -7.35
N ILE A 28 -1.35 -26.85 -6.94
CA ILE A 28 -2.40 -26.36 -7.85
C ILE A 28 -1.84 -25.25 -8.74
N GLU A 29 -1.13 -24.30 -8.13
CA GLU A 29 -0.51 -23.15 -8.79
C GLU A 29 0.78 -23.50 -9.55
N LYS A 30 1.32 -24.72 -9.38
CA LYS A 30 2.60 -25.19 -9.93
C LYS A 30 3.78 -24.26 -9.56
N LYS A 31 3.79 -23.75 -8.33
CA LYS A 31 4.80 -22.84 -7.79
C LYS A 31 5.50 -23.45 -6.57
N SER A 32 6.68 -22.94 -6.22
CA SER A 32 7.25 -23.28 -4.91
C SER A 32 6.44 -22.60 -3.79
N GLN A 33 6.45 -23.20 -2.60
CA GLN A 33 5.76 -22.62 -1.44
C GLN A 33 6.27 -21.20 -1.12
N SER A 34 7.57 -20.95 -1.30
CA SER A 34 8.16 -19.62 -1.08
C SER A 34 7.67 -18.58 -2.08
N GLU A 35 7.52 -18.95 -3.35
CA GLU A 35 6.99 -18.05 -4.38
C GLU A 35 5.51 -17.75 -4.13
N LEU A 36 4.73 -18.78 -3.78
CA LEU A 36 3.32 -18.59 -3.43
C LEU A 36 3.15 -17.68 -2.21
N ILE A 37 3.95 -17.87 -1.16
CA ILE A 37 3.94 -16.97 0.01
C ILE A 37 4.27 -15.53 -0.39
N GLU A 38 5.28 -15.33 -1.25
CA GLU A 38 5.68 -13.99 -1.70
C GLU A 38 4.57 -13.31 -2.51
N GLU A 39 3.89 -14.04 -3.40
CA GLU A 39 2.73 -13.54 -4.13
C GLU A 39 1.57 -13.17 -3.20
N LEU A 40 1.18 -14.07 -2.28
CA LEU A 40 0.09 -13.82 -1.34
C LEU A 40 0.37 -12.60 -0.45
N ILE A 41 1.61 -12.41 0.00
CA ILE A 41 2.02 -11.21 0.76
C ILE A 41 1.82 -9.96 -0.08
N ASN A 42 2.25 -9.97 -1.35
CA ASN A 42 2.15 -8.82 -2.24
C ASN A 42 0.68 -8.48 -2.58
N GLU A 43 -0.15 -9.49 -2.78
CA GLU A 43 -1.58 -9.32 -3.04
C GLU A 43 -2.29 -8.68 -1.84
N VAL A 44 -2.09 -9.25 -0.64
CA VAL A 44 -2.65 -8.70 0.61
C VAL A 44 -2.18 -7.26 0.82
N TYR A 45 -0.90 -6.98 0.60
CA TYR A 45 -0.36 -5.63 0.78
C TYR A 45 -0.96 -4.63 -0.23
N LYS A 46 -1.13 -5.03 -1.49
CA LYS A 46 -1.76 -4.21 -2.52
C LYS A 46 -3.20 -3.84 -2.16
N GLU A 47 -3.94 -4.75 -1.55
CA GLU A 47 -5.28 -4.46 -1.05
C GLU A 47 -5.27 -3.47 0.12
N ILE A 48 -4.35 -3.64 1.06
CA ILE A 48 -4.19 -2.70 2.18
C ILE A 48 -3.84 -1.31 1.64
N GLU A 49 -2.95 -1.21 0.66
CA GLU A 49 -2.57 0.06 0.05
C GLU A 49 -3.76 0.74 -0.65
N LYS A 50 -4.58 -0.02 -1.38
CA LYS A 50 -5.83 0.49 -1.97
C LYS A 50 -6.77 1.05 -0.90
N LYS A 51 -6.94 0.33 0.22
CA LYS A 51 -7.78 0.79 1.35
C LYS A 51 -7.24 2.09 1.96
N LYS A 52 -5.93 2.19 2.19
CA LYS A 52 -5.28 3.41 2.69
C LYS A 52 -5.49 4.60 1.73
N LYS A 53 -5.33 4.39 0.43
CA LYS A 53 -5.56 5.43 -0.59
C LYS A 53 -7.02 5.88 -0.61
N LEU A 54 -7.95 4.94 -0.51
CA LEU A 54 -9.39 5.24 -0.46
C LEU A 54 -9.74 6.02 0.81
N GLU A 55 -9.17 5.65 1.96
CA GLU A 55 -9.35 6.38 3.21
C GLU A 55 -8.77 7.79 3.13
N ALA A 56 -7.57 7.95 2.57
CA ALA A 56 -6.98 9.26 2.33
C ALA A 56 -7.86 10.13 1.41
N LEU A 57 -8.41 9.54 0.35
CA LEU A 57 -9.34 10.24 -0.54
C LEU A 57 -10.62 10.67 0.19
N LYS A 58 -11.19 9.80 1.02
CA LYS A 58 -12.35 10.14 1.86
C LYS A 58 -12.04 11.30 2.80
N ARG A 59 -10.88 11.27 3.47
CA ARG A 59 -10.41 12.37 4.32
C ARG A 59 -10.26 13.68 3.53
N ILE A 60 -9.74 13.63 2.30
CA ILE A 60 -9.66 14.83 1.44
C ILE A 60 -11.06 15.36 1.09
N ILE A 61 -12.01 14.48 0.75
CA ILE A 61 -13.38 14.87 0.41
C ILE A 61 -14.11 15.43 1.64
N GLU A 62 -13.96 14.81 2.81
CA GLU A 62 -14.52 15.30 4.07
C GLU A 62 -13.90 16.64 4.45
N ASN A 63 -12.58 16.78 4.32
CA ASN A 63 -11.87 18.03 4.53
C ASN A 63 -12.23 19.10 3.48
N ARG A 64 -12.69 18.72 2.27
CA ARG A 64 -13.14 19.67 1.24
C ARG A 64 -14.33 20.50 1.72
N LYS A 65 -15.20 19.95 2.58
CA LYS A 65 -16.26 20.71 3.24
C LYS A 65 -15.72 21.81 4.16
N TYR A 66 -14.50 21.64 4.69
CA TYR A 66 -13.78 22.64 5.48
C TYR A 66 -12.93 23.59 4.60
N PHE A 67 -12.68 23.23 3.33
CA PHE A 67 -11.96 24.06 2.35
C PHE A 67 -12.89 24.85 1.40
N GLU A 68 -14.19 24.93 1.68
CA GLU A 68 -15.15 25.77 0.93
C GLU A 68 -14.82 27.29 0.99
N GLY A 69 -13.77 27.69 1.71
CA GLY A 69 -13.23 29.06 1.73
C GLY A 69 -11.95 29.29 0.91
N ILE A 70 -11.43 28.31 0.15
CA ILE A 70 -10.31 28.55 -0.77
C ILE A 70 -10.86 29.29 -1.99
N ASP A 71 -10.67 30.61 -1.98
CA ASP A 71 -11.01 31.51 -3.08
C ASP A 71 -10.45 30.95 -4.41
N PRO A 72 -11.30 30.72 -5.43
CA PRO A 72 -10.89 30.18 -6.71
C PRO A 72 -9.88 31.06 -7.47
N ASN A 73 -9.61 32.29 -7.00
CA ASN A 73 -8.58 33.19 -7.52
C ASN A 73 -7.23 33.15 -6.77
N ILE A 74 -7.00 32.19 -5.87
CA ILE A 74 -5.70 32.08 -5.20
C ILE A 74 -4.68 31.48 -6.17
N THR A 75 -3.85 32.34 -6.77
CA THR A 75 -2.68 31.96 -7.56
C THR A 75 -1.66 31.24 -6.66
N ILE A 76 -0.93 30.25 -7.20
CA ILE A 76 0.15 29.51 -6.52
C ILE A 76 1.17 30.44 -5.82
N GLN A 77 1.36 31.67 -6.33
CA GLN A 77 2.20 32.70 -5.73
C GLN A 77 1.69 33.17 -4.36
N LYS A 78 0.39 33.44 -4.21
CA LYS A 78 -0.23 33.83 -2.93
C LYS A 78 -0.14 32.72 -1.87
N ILE A 79 -0.28 31.46 -2.28
CA ILE A 79 -0.13 30.31 -1.35
C ILE A 79 1.31 30.23 -0.84
N LYS A 80 2.29 30.48 -1.71
CA LYS A 80 3.71 30.51 -1.32
C LYS A 80 4.03 31.67 -0.37
N GLU A 81 3.43 32.85 -0.58
CA GLU A 81 3.58 33.98 0.35
C GLU A 81 2.98 33.68 1.73
N GLN A 82 1.80 33.04 1.78
CA GLN A 82 1.16 32.65 3.04
C GLN A 82 1.90 31.54 3.79
N MET A 83 2.47 30.55 3.09
CA MET A 83 3.27 29.49 3.73
C MET A 83 4.71 29.89 4.03
N GLY A 84 5.22 30.95 3.39
CA GLY A 84 6.57 31.47 3.58
C GLY A 84 6.69 32.57 4.64
N SER A 85 5.59 32.97 5.29
CA SER A 85 5.58 34.01 6.33
C SER A 85 5.74 33.45 7.76
N GLU A 86 5.87 32.13 7.90
CA GLU A 86 6.32 31.49 9.15
C GLU A 86 7.79 31.06 9.03
N LEU A 87 8.71 32.03 8.94
CA LEU A 87 10.15 31.83 9.15
C LEU A 87 10.79 33.11 9.73
#